data_AF-A0A1V9U179-F1
#
_entry.id   AF-A0A1V9U179-F1
#
_cell.length_a   1.000
_cell.length_b   1.000
_cell.length_c   1.000
_cell.angle_alpha   90.00
_cell.angle_beta   90.00
_cell.angle_gamma   90.00
#
_symmetry.space_group_name_H-M   'P 1'
#
loop_
_entity.id
_entity.type
_entity.pdbx_description
1 polymer ?
#
loop_
_entity_poly.entity_id
_entity_poly.type
_entity_poly.pdbx_seq_one_letter_code
_entity_poly.pdbx_strand_id
1 'polypeptide(L)' 'MKINYESNSSDHMYQTGNVIRQGNDGLYLIANNKKKELFTIDLINNQVYGPYTTMDDLYHCFGNADDVLVHAEINVL' A
#
# COMPACT_ATOMS: atom_id res chain seq x y z
N MET A 1 1.03 11.65 -11.18
CA MET A 1 1.99 10.57 -10.84
C MET A 1 1.28 9.24 -11.03
N LYS A 2 1.91 8.29 -11.73
CA LYS A 2 1.36 6.95 -11.96
C LYS A 2 2.03 5.94 -11.04
N ILE A 3 1.26 5.05 -10.45
CA ILE A 3 1.71 4.06 -9.46
C ILE A 3 1.24 2.67 -9.90
N ASN A 4 2.11 1.67 -9.75
CA ASN A 4 1.97 0.28 -10.20
C ASN A 4 1.70 0.07 -11.69
N TYR A 5 1.93 1.08 -12.52
CA TYR A 5 1.48 1.08 -13.92
C TYR A 5 2.05 -0.06 -14.79
N GLU A 6 3.21 -0.62 -14.41
CA GLU A 6 3.88 -1.72 -15.13
C GLU A 6 3.98 -3.00 -14.29
N SER A 7 3.45 -2.99 -13.05
CA SER A 7 3.63 -4.09 -12.11
C SER A 7 2.40 -4.98 -12.06
N ASN A 8 2.58 -6.24 -12.46
CA ASN A 8 1.50 -7.23 -12.50
C ASN A 8 1.71 -8.37 -11.50
N SER A 9 2.79 -8.34 -10.71
CA SER A 9 3.13 -9.43 -9.79
C SER A 9 2.63 -9.15 -8.37
N SER A 10 1.85 -10.10 -7.84
CA SER A 10 1.40 -10.13 -6.44
C SER A 10 2.53 -10.44 -5.45
N ASP A 11 3.65 -11.00 -5.90
CA ASP A 11 4.79 -11.41 -5.04
C ASP A 11 5.39 -10.23 -4.27
N HIS A 12 5.07 -9.02 -4.70
CA HIS A 12 5.62 -7.76 -4.23
C HIS A 12 4.53 -6.76 -3.85
N MET A 13 3.31 -7.23 -3.59
CA MET A 13 2.14 -6.37 -3.37
C MET A 13 2.34 -5.30 -2.29
N TYR A 14 2.96 -5.65 -1.16
CA TYR A 14 3.17 -4.74 -0.03
C TYR A 14 4.49 -3.96 -0.08
N GLN A 15 5.11 -3.81 -1.25
CA GLN A 15 6.32 -2.99 -1.38
C GLN A 15 6.00 -1.49 -1.28
N THR A 16 6.96 -0.73 -0.73
CA THR A 16 6.86 0.73 -0.70
C THR A 16 6.62 1.30 -2.09
N GLY A 17 5.67 2.22 -2.20
CA GLY A 17 5.26 2.84 -3.45
C GLY A 17 4.08 2.14 -4.08
N ASN A 18 3.69 0.95 -3.64
CA ASN A 18 2.51 0.28 -4.17
C ASN A 18 1.21 0.83 -3.60
N VAL A 19 0.14 0.61 -4.34
CA VAL A 19 -1.23 0.93 -3.97
C VAL A 19 -2.02 -0.35 -4.11
N ILE A 20 -2.66 -0.73 -3.03
CA ILE A 20 -3.42 -1.96 -2.93
C ILE A 20 -4.88 -1.62 -2.66
N ARG A 21 -5.78 -2.43 -3.20
CA ARG A 21 -7.17 -2.41 -2.83
C ARG A 21 -7.44 -3.56 -1.87
N GLN A 22 -7.98 -3.22 -0.71
CA GLN A 22 -8.41 -4.17 0.31
C GLN A 22 -9.93 -4.19 0.38
N GLY A 23 -10.52 -5.35 0.10
CA GLY A 23 -11.97 -5.49 -0.07
C GLY A 23 -12.51 -4.65 -1.24
N ASN A 24 -13.79 -4.26 -1.15
CA ASN A 24 -14.44 -3.50 -2.24
C ASN A 24 -14.06 -2.03 -2.24
N ASP A 25 -13.82 -1.45 -1.07
CA ASP A 25 -13.74 0.01 -0.92
C ASP A 25 -12.42 0.50 -0.32
N GLY A 26 -11.56 -0.35 0.24
CA GLY A 26 -10.31 0.12 0.84
C GLY A 26 -9.23 0.38 -0.21
N LEU A 27 -8.57 1.55 -0.19
CA LEU A 27 -7.49 1.88 -1.12
C LEU A 27 -6.29 2.45 -0.36
N TYR A 28 -5.18 1.72 -0.36
CA TYR A 28 -4.07 1.96 0.54
C TYR A 28 -2.74 2.11 -0.20
N LEU A 29 -2.00 3.17 0.09
CA LEU A 29 -0.61 3.36 -0.35
C LEU A 29 0.33 2.79 0.71
N ILE A 30 1.27 1.94 0.29
CA ILE A 30 2.39 1.52 1.12
C ILE A 30 3.48 2.59 1.05
N ALA A 31 3.80 3.19 2.19
CA ALA A 31 4.83 4.20 2.32
C ALA A 31 5.94 3.75 3.27
N ASN A 32 7.09 4.42 3.19
CA ASN A 32 8.12 4.32 4.22
C ASN A 32 8.61 5.70 4.64
N ASN A 33 9.25 5.76 5.80
CA ASN A 33 9.91 6.97 6.27
C ASN A 33 11.44 6.87 6.15
N LYS A 34 12.16 7.92 6.60
CA LYS A 34 13.63 7.96 6.58
C LYS A 34 14.31 6.87 7.42
N LYS A 35 13.59 6.27 8.38
CA LYS A 35 14.07 5.14 9.19
C LYS A 35 13.78 3.78 8.54
N LYS A 36 13.17 3.78 7.36
CA LYS A 36 12.68 2.59 6.63
C LYS A 36 11.54 1.84 7.36
N GLU A 37 10.88 2.48 8.31
CA GLU A 37 9.64 1.97 8.89
C GLU A 37 8.54 2.06 7.83
N LEU A 38 7.70 1.03 7.75
CA LEU A 38 6.62 0.93 6.77
C LEU A 38 5.30 1.45 7.35
N PHE A 39 4.47 2.01 6.49
CA PHE A 39 3.16 2.56 6.81
C PHE A 39 2.17 2.19 5.73
N THR A 40 0.91 2.02 6.12
CA THR A 40 -0.22 1.94 5.19
C THR A 40 -1.01 3.24 5.29
N ILE A 41 -1.21 3.91 4.16
CA ILE A 41 -1.92 5.19 4.08
C ILE A 41 -3.26 4.93 3.43
N ASP A 42 -4.35 5.13 4.16
CA ASP A 42 -5.71 5.09 3.63
C ASP A 42 -5.97 6.34 2.77
N LEU A 43 -6.08 6.12 1.46
CA LEU A 43 -6.25 7.20 0.48
C LEU A 43 -7.70 7.72 0.41
N ILE A 44 -8.64 7.08 1.11
CA ILE A 44 -10.04 7.50 1.15
C ILE A 44 -10.32 8.28 2.43
N ASN A 45 -9.86 7.74 3.57
CA ASN A 45 -10.16 8.31 4.88
C ASN A 45 -9.04 9.21 5.43
N ASN A 46 -7.92 9.36 4.69
CA ASN A 46 -6.75 10.13 5.10
C ASN A 46 -6.16 9.68 6.45
N GLN A 47 -6.13 8.36 6.67
CA GLN A 47 -5.58 7.74 7.87
C GLN A 47 -4.22 7.10 7.58
N VAL A 48 -3.39 6.99 8.62
CA VAL A 48 -2.07 6.37 8.53
C VAL A 48 -1.97 5.30 9.62
N TYR A 49 -1.60 4.08 9.25
CA TYR A 49 -1.36 2.96 10.17
C TYR A 49 0.11 2.52 10.14
N GLY A 50 0.57 1.96 11.25
CA GLY A 50 1.97 1.61 11.53
C GLY A 50 2.54 2.38 12.73
N PRO A 51 3.88 2.43 12.89
CA PRO A 51 4.89 1.86 11.99
C PRO A 51 4.94 0.33 12.03
N TYR A 52 5.27 -0.29 10.90
CA TYR A 52 5.66 -1.68 10.81
C TYR A 52 7.17 -1.78 10.56
N THR A 53 7.85 -2.69 11.25
CA THR A 53 9.33 -2.79 11.18
C THR A 53 9.75 -3.58 9.95
N THR A 54 8.99 -4.59 9.57
CA THR A 54 9.24 -5.45 8.41
C THR A 54 8.00 -5.58 7.53
N MET A 55 8.19 -6.07 6.30
CA MET A 55 7.08 -6.35 5.39
C MET A 55 6.23 -7.52 5.89
N ASP A 56 6.82 -8.47 6.60
CA ASP A 56 6.11 -9.56 7.26
C ASP A 56 5.22 -9.04 8.40
N ASP A 57 5.71 -8.10 9.22
CA ASP A 57 4.90 -7.46 10.26
C ASP A 57 3.70 -6.72 9.65
N LEU A 58 3.93 -5.98 8.56
CA LEU A 58 2.88 -5.29 7.83
C LEU A 58 1.84 -6.29 7.32
N TYR A 59 2.28 -7.34 6.62
CA TYR A 59 1.38 -8.34 6.08
C TYR A 59 0.57 -9.03 7.19
N HIS A 60 1.19 -9.37 8.32
CA HIS A 60 0.52 -10.05 9.41
C HIS A 60 -0.51 -9.17 10.13
N CYS A 61 -0.24 -7.86 10.26
CA CYS A 61 -1.12 -6.94 10.98
C CYS A 61 -2.19 -6.29 10.09
N PHE A 62 -1.90 -6.08 8.82
CA PHE A 62 -2.73 -5.31 7.90
C PHE A 62 -3.19 -6.12 6.67
N GLY A 63 -2.34 -7.03 6.19
CA GLY A 63 -2.55 -7.70 4.93
C GLY A 63 -3.70 -8.69 4.95
N ASN A 64 -4.37 -8.80 3.81
CA ASN A 64 -5.40 -9.80 3.55
C ASN A 64 -5.02 -10.62 2.30
N ALA A 65 -5.43 -11.90 2.28
CA ALA A 65 -5.24 -12.78 1.13
C ALA A 65 -6.04 -12.31 -0.10
N ASP A 66 -7.13 -11.57 0.11
CA ASP A 66 -7.97 -11.02 -0.96
C ASP A 66 -7.49 -9.63 -1.45
N ASP A 67 -6.40 -9.11 -0.90
CA ASP A 67 -5.85 -7.83 -1.33
C ASP A 67 -5.34 -7.92 -2.77
N VAL A 68 -5.54 -6.84 -3.52
CA VAL A 68 -5.13 -6.78 -4.93
C VAL A 68 -4.28 -5.55 -5.19
N LEU A 69 -3.20 -5.73 -5.95
CA LEU A 69 -2.41 -4.62 -6.47
C LEU A 69 -3.25 -3.86 -7.51
N VAL A 70 -3.30 -2.53 -7.42
CA VAL A 70 -4.07 -1.70 -8.36
C VAL A 70 -3.22 -0.64 -9.02
N HIS A 71 -3.50 -0.37 -10.29
CA HIS A 71 -2.94 0.79 -10.98
C HIS A 71 -3.63 2.06 -10.46
N ALA A 72 -2.86 2.99 -9.93
CA ALA A 72 -3.37 4.25 -9.40
C ALA A 72 -2.72 5.45 -10.09
N GLU A 73 -3.49 6.52 -10.27
CA GLU A 73 -3.00 7.80 -10.79
C GLU A 73 -3.37 8.93 -9.85
N ILE A 74 -2.36 9.66 -9.38
CA ILE A 74 -2.52 10.87 -8.56
C ILE A 74 -2.40 12.08 -9.49
N ASN A 75 -3.47 12.86 -9.56
CA ASN A 75 -3.52 14.11 -10.31
C ASN A 75 -3.45 15.30 -9.35
N VAL A 76 -2.53 16.23 -9.60
CA VAL A 76 -2.44 17.50 -8.87
C VAL A 76 -2.94 18.59 -9.82
N LEU A 77 -3.90 19.39 -9.36
CA LEU A 77 -4.53 20.47 -10.13
C LEU A 77 -3.93 21.82 -9.75
#